data_AF-A0A2K9NSB1-F1
#
_entry.id   AF-A0A2K9NSB1-F1
#
_cell.length_a   1.000
_cell.length_b   1.000
_cell.length_c   1.000
_cell.angle_alpha   90.00
_cell.angle_beta   90.00
_cell.angle_gamma   90.00
#
_symmetry.space_group_name_H-M   'P 1'
#
loop_
_entity.id
_entity.type
_entity.pdbx_description
1 polymer ?
#
loop_
_entity_poly.entity_id
_entity_poly.type
_entity_poly.pdbx_seq_one_letter_code
_entity_poly.pdbx_strand_id
1 'polypeptide(L)'
;MKRFVCLIVCGLLVVAGAFAKEGGGTVVGNGAGIVESNFQQGYLSLSKIIANCEAAQNCGLDLEEKNILKDIHEVLTKNLQNKNRLVFLSEKANPGFFTTGASESYRIAKTMLVPNSPIYINTDMLYDKDGNPTLNFNGIVRILVHELGHQTGIEGHSTLDILGAKIATYAEEHTSYFRYNVEETRESVFFSVANYSYPIKTTLVMFNWKNSSSRDLSYAIIANSECPYDSESYAGIEVLNGHYSFDRRGQLSFNAWVKLSCFESFSGSTNIYRKNLHIALDSDLQITGLTVE
;
A
#
# COMPACT_ATOMS: atom_id res chain seq x y z
N MET A 1 67.66 -21.05 -65.66
CA MET A 1 66.72 -19.99 -66.08
C MET A 1 65.44 -20.11 -65.26
N LYS A 2 65.07 -19.03 -64.59
CA LYS A 2 63.90 -18.86 -63.73
C LYS A 2 62.60 -19.00 -64.53
N ARG A 3 61.57 -19.67 -63.99
CA ARG A 3 60.20 -19.12 -63.90
C ARG A 3 59.45 -19.75 -62.72
N PHE A 4 59.18 -18.89 -61.74
CA PHE A 4 58.17 -19.00 -60.70
C PHE A 4 56.77 -18.94 -61.35
N VAL A 5 55.84 -19.77 -60.88
CA VAL A 5 54.42 -19.41 -60.82
C VAL A 5 53.91 -19.83 -59.45
N CYS A 6 53.72 -18.82 -58.61
CA CYS A 6 53.10 -18.90 -57.28
C CYS A 6 51.60 -18.68 -57.49
N LEU A 7 50.77 -19.71 -57.29
CA LEU A 7 49.32 -19.55 -57.28
C LEU A 7 48.85 -19.59 -55.82
N ILE A 8 48.55 -18.40 -55.31
CA ILE A 8 47.93 -18.19 -54.01
C ILE A 8 46.43 -18.47 -54.17
N VAL A 9 45.95 -19.56 -53.58
CA VAL A 9 44.51 -19.80 -53.38
C VAL A 9 44.21 -19.44 -51.93
N CYS A 10 43.76 -18.21 -51.72
CA CYS A 10 43.29 -17.71 -50.44
C CYS A 10 41.85 -18.20 -50.24
N GLY A 11 41.69 -19.35 -49.60
CA GLY A 11 40.38 -19.87 -49.17
C GLY A 11 39.88 -19.10 -47.95
N LEU A 12 39.13 -18.02 -48.19
CA LEU A 12 38.34 -17.35 -47.15
C LEU A 12 37.13 -18.23 -46.80
N LEU A 13 37.28 -19.05 -45.76
CA LEU A 13 36.17 -19.66 -45.03
C LEU A 13 35.51 -18.57 -44.19
N VAL A 14 34.48 -17.92 -44.73
CA VAL A 14 33.58 -17.04 -43.98
C VAL A 14 32.71 -17.93 -43.10
N VAL A 15 33.14 -18.15 -41.85
CA VAL A 15 32.30 -18.71 -40.80
C VAL A 15 31.25 -17.66 -40.48
N ALA A 16 30.05 -17.80 -41.05
CA ALA A 16 28.88 -17.05 -40.64
C ALA A 16 28.49 -17.50 -39.22
N GLY A 17 29.14 -16.92 -38.21
CA GLY A 17 28.71 -17.00 -36.83
C GLY A 17 27.35 -16.33 -36.71
N ALA A 18 26.29 -17.13 -36.64
CA ALA A 18 24.97 -16.69 -36.24
C ALA A 18 25.06 -16.22 -34.78
N PHE A 19 25.44 -14.95 -34.58
CA PHE A 19 25.16 -14.24 -33.35
C PHE A 19 23.65 -14.01 -33.30
N ALA A 20 22.91 -15.02 -32.84
CA ALA A 20 21.66 -14.78 -32.13
C ALA A 20 22.03 -14.06 -30.85
N LYS A 21 22.25 -12.74 -30.97
CA LYS A 21 22.33 -11.82 -29.86
C LYS A 21 20.90 -11.73 -29.34
N GLU A 22 20.50 -12.72 -28.55
CA GLU A 22 19.39 -12.58 -27.63
C GLU A 22 19.61 -11.24 -26.93
N GLY A 23 18.71 -10.31 -27.21
CA GLY A 23 18.63 -9.05 -26.50
C GLY A 23 18.28 -9.36 -25.05
N GLY A 24 19.29 -9.75 -24.26
CA GLY A 24 19.28 -9.75 -22.82
C GLY A 24 19.24 -8.31 -22.33
N GLY A 25 18.18 -7.58 -22.71
CA GLY A 25 17.77 -6.45 -21.93
C GLY A 25 17.42 -7.01 -20.56
N THR A 26 18.16 -6.59 -19.54
CA THR A 26 17.81 -6.85 -18.14
C THR A 26 16.34 -6.50 -18.02
N VAL A 27 15.48 -7.51 -17.89
CA VAL A 27 14.06 -7.27 -17.69
C VAL A 27 13.96 -6.64 -16.32
N VAL A 28 13.90 -5.31 -16.30
CA VAL A 28 13.47 -4.59 -15.11
C VAL A 28 12.00 -4.94 -14.98
N GLY A 29 11.69 -5.86 -14.06
CA GLY A 29 10.31 -6.24 -13.75
C GLY A 29 9.60 -5.03 -13.18
N ASN A 30 8.92 -4.27 -14.04
CA ASN A 30 8.46 -2.89 -13.74
C ASN A 30 7.16 -2.83 -12.94
N GLY A 31 6.81 -3.85 -12.16
CA GLY A 31 5.61 -3.86 -11.33
C GLY A 31 5.93 -4.26 -9.90
N ALA A 32 5.69 -3.36 -8.94
CA ALA A 32 5.58 -3.77 -7.55
C ALA A 32 4.34 -4.66 -7.43
N GLY A 33 4.48 -5.83 -6.84
CA GLY A 33 3.32 -6.68 -6.56
C GLY A 33 2.32 -5.96 -5.64
N ILE A 34 1.07 -6.42 -5.67
CA ILE A 34 -0.03 -5.82 -4.90
C ILE A 34 0.26 -5.83 -3.40
N VAL A 35 0.87 -6.91 -2.87
CA VAL A 35 1.19 -7.02 -1.44
C VAL A 35 2.32 -6.08 -1.06
N GLU A 36 3.33 -5.93 -1.91
CA GLU A 36 4.43 -4.98 -1.72
C GLU A 36 3.93 -3.54 -1.70
N SER A 37 3.00 -3.21 -2.60
CA SER A 37 2.32 -1.91 -2.62
C SER A 37 1.47 -1.70 -1.36
N ASN A 38 0.77 -2.73 -0.89
CA ASN A 38 0.02 -2.68 0.37
C ASN A 38 0.94 -2.50 1.59
N PHE A 39 2.15 -3.07 1.59
CA PHE A 39 3.15 -2.81 2.62
C PHE A 39 3.59 -1.34 2.64
N GLN A 40 3.85 -0.76 1.47
CA GLN A 40 4.20 0.65 1.35
C GLN A 40 3.05 1.54 1.84
N GLN A 41 1.83 1.25 1.42
CA GLN A 41 0.63 1.96 1.87
C GLN A 41 0.43 1.84 3.38
N GLY A 42 0.53 0.61 3.91
CA GLY A 42 0.39 0.33 5.34
C GLY A 42 1.39 1.14 6.15
N TYR A 43 2.65 1.18 5.71
CA TYR A 43 3.71 1.96 6.35
C TYR A 43 3.39 3.46 6.37
N LEU A 44 2.99 4.03 5.23
CA LEU A 44 2.65 5.45 5.12
C LEU A 44 1.40 5.82 5.93
N SER A 45 0.42 4.90 6.02
CA SER A 45 -0.83 5.12 6.73
C SER A 45 -0.69 4.93 8.25
N LEU A 46 0.31 4.17 8.69
CA LEU A 46 0.43 3.73 10.09
C LEU A 46 0.57 4.90 11.07
N SER A 47 1.27 5.97 10.72
CA SER A 47 1.43 7.16 11.59
C SER A 47 0.06 7.77 11.92
N LYS A 48 -0.80 7.87 10.90
CA LYS A 48 -2.17 8.36 11.07
C LYS A 48 -3.05 7.39 11.84
N ILE A 49 -2.92 6.07 11.59
CA ILE A 49 -3.64 5.03 12.35
C ILE A 49 -3.29 5.15 13.84
N ILE A 50 -2.00 5.25 14.15
CA ILE A 50 -1.50 5.40 15.52
C ILE A 50 -2.06 6.68 16.16
N ALA A 51 -1.90 7.83 15.51
CA ALA A 51 -2.35 9.10 16.06
C ALA A 51 -3.86 9.11 16.37
N ASN A 52 -4.68 8.50 15.51
CA ASN A 52 -6.12 8.38 15.76
C ASN A 52 -6.44 7.41 16.90
N CYS A 53 -5.75 6.27 16.95
CA CYS A 53 -5.87 5.31 18.05
C CYS A 53 -5.52 5.96 19.40
N GLU A 54 -4.45 6.74 19.47
CA GLU A 54 -4.05 7.46 20.68
C GLU A 54 -5.08 8.49 21.13
N ALA A 55 -5.70 9.19 20.17
CA ALA A 55 -6.76 10.16 20.43
C ALA A 55 -8.10 9.51 20.81
N ALA A 56 -8.34 8.26 20.41
CA ALA A 56 -9.58 7.55 20.62
C ALA A 56 -9.66 6.92 22.02
N GLN A 57 -10.78 7.11 22.71
CA GLN A 57 -11.01 6.49 24.04
C GLN A 57 -11.13 4.96 23.96
N ASN A 58 -11.50 4.42 22.80
CA ASN A 58 -11.82 3.01 22.58
C ASN A 58 -10.72 2.21 21.87
N CYS A 59 -9.47 2.71 21.75
CA CYS A 59 -8.40 1.92 21.12
C CYS A 59 -7.93 0.70 21.98
N GLY A 60 -8.44 0.55 23.21
CA GLY A 60 -8.16 -0.64 24.03
C GLY A 60 -6.72 -0.79 24.51
N LEU A 61 -5.95 0.32 24.51
CA LEU A 61 -4.57 0.36 24.95
C LEU A 61 -4.47 0.74 26.44
N ASP A 62 -3.64 0.03 27.19
CA ASP A 62 -3.20 0.44 28.52
C ASP A 62 -2.12 1.54 28.46
N LEU A 63 -1.61 1.97 29.62
CA LEU A 63 -0.62 3.03 29.69
C LEU A 63 0.75 2.62 29.12
N GLU A 64 1.17 1.38 29.32
CA GLU A 64 2.44 0.87 28.83
C GLU A 64 2.42 0.74 27.31
N GLU A 65 1.36 0.14 26.77
CA GLU A 65 1.11 0.01 25.34
C GLU A 65 1.06 1.37 24.62
N LYS A 66 0.44 2.38 25.24
CA LYS A 66 0.44 3.75 24.71
C LYS A 66 1.84 4.35 24.62
N ASN A 67 2.69 4.11 25.61
CA ASN A 67 4.08 4.61 25.58
C ASN A 67 4.88 3.90 24.48
N ILE A 68 4.73 2.58 24.34
CA ILE A 68 5.34 1.82 23.25
C ILE A 68 4.88 2.37 21.89
N LEU A 69 3.59 2.66 21.73
CA LEU A 69 3.06 3.15 20.47
C LEU A 69 3.58 4.55 20.11
N LYS A 70 3.81 5.41 21.10
CA LYS A 70 4.48 6.71 20.90
C LYS A 70 5.91 6.53 20.39
N ASP A 71 6.66 5.63 21.00
CA ASP A 71 8.03 5.34 20.56
C ASP A 71 8.04 4.80 19.12
N ILE A 72 7.10 3.91 18.79
CA ILE A 72 6.89 3.42 17.42
C ILE A 72 6.57 4.59 16.47
N HIS A 73 5.69 5.52 16.86
CA HIS A 73 5.33 6.67 16.05
C HIS A 73 6.53 7.59 15.78
N GLU A 74 7.38 7.80 16.77
CA GLU A 74 8.61 8.56 16.60
C GLU A 74 9.59 7.89 15.63
N VAL A 75 9.82 6.58 15.78
CA VAL A 75 10.68 5.80 14.87
C VAL A 75 10.13 5.85 13.45
N LEU A 76 8.82 5.64 13.30
CA LEU A 76 8.12 5.71 12.03
C LEU A 76 8.32 7.06 11.35
N THR A 77 8.13 8.16 12.09
CA THR A 77 8.28 9.53 11.57
C THR A 77 9.70 9.82 11.12
N LYS A 78 10.70 9.42 11.91
CA LYS A 78 12.14 9.54 11.57
C LYS A 78 12.49 8.76 10.30
N ASN A 79 11.79 7.64 10.07
CA ASN A 79 12.02 6.75 8.93
C ASN A 79 11.29 7.11 7.64
N LEU A 80 10.33 8.04 7.64
CA LEU A 80 9.54 8.36 6.43
C LEU A 80 10.42 8.75 5.23
N GLN A 81 11.54 9.43 5.47
CA GLN A 81 12.48 9.86 4.43
C GLN A 81 13.46 8.75 4.00
N ASN A 82 13.54 7.64 4.74
CA ASN A 82 14.38 6.52 4.39
C ASN A 82 13.76 5.74 3.22
N LYS A 83 14.41 5.81 2.04
CA LYS A 83 13.97 5.09 0.83
C LYS A 83 14.08 3.57 0.98
N ASN A 84 14.94 3.10 1.89
CA ASN A 84 15.20 1.68 2.15
C ASN A 84 14.55 1.21 3.46
N ARG A 85 13.51 1.91 3.94
CA ARG A 85 12.79 1.53 5.16
C ARG A 85 12.10 0.16 5.06
N LEU A 86 11.67 -0.21 3.87
CA LEU A 86 11.14 -1.54 3.54
C LEU A 86 12.02 -2.16 2.46
N VAL A 87 12.53 -3.36 2.70
CA VAL A 87 13.37 -4.09 1.76
C VAL A 87 12.77 -5.48 1.51
N PHE A 88 12.36 -5.73 0.28
CA PHE A 88 11.74 -6.99 -0.13
C PHE A 88 12.83 -7.96 -0.59
N LEU A 89 12.96 -9.10 0.09
CA LEU A 89 13.96 -10.13 -0.21
C LEU A 89 13.30 -11.50 -0.34
N SER A 90 13.87 -12.37 -1.18
CA SER A 90 13.48 -13.78 -1.27
C SER A 90 14.43 -14.62 -0.42
N GLU A 91 13.87 -15.50 0.41
CA GLU A 91 14.61 -16.52 1.16
C GLU A 91 15.24 -17.53 0.21
N LYS A 92 14.59 -17.88 -0.90
CA LYS A 92 15.18 -18.77 -1.93
C LYS A 92 16.45 -18.17 -2.54
N ALA A 93 16.48 -16.85 -2.73
CA ALA A 93 17.65 -16.13 -3.23
C ALA A 93 18.70 -15.84 -2.14
N ASN A 94 18.30 -15.83 -0.86
CA ASN A 94 19.15 -15.54 0.29
C ASN A 94 18.95 -16.58 1.41
N PRO A 95 19.37 -17.85 1.20
CA PRO A 95 19.04 -18.94 2.12
C PRO A 95 19.55 -18.69 3.55
N GLY A 96 18.69 -18.90 4.54
CA GLY A 96 18.96 -18.71 5.96
C GLY A 96 18.73 -17.27 6.44
N PHE A 97 18.38 -16.32 5.58
CA PHE A 97 18.21 -14.93 5.99
C PHE A 97 17.01 -14.77 6.95
N PHE A 98 15.85 -15.33 6.63
CA PHE A 98 14.66 -15.27 7.49
C PHE A 98 14.59 -16.38 8.55
N THR A 99 15.65 -17.19 8.69
CA THR A 99 15.74 -18.25 9.70
C THR A 99 16.48 -17.73 10.94
N THR A 100 15.77 -17.55 12.05
CA THR A 100 16.34 -17.00 13.31
C THR A 100 16.66 -18.07 14.36
N GLY A 101 16.40 -19.35 14.06
CA GLY A 101 16.71 -20.48 14.93
C GLY A 101 16.17 -21.79 14.39
N ALA A 102 16.46 -22.90 15.06
CA ALA A 102 16.06 -24.24 14.62
C ALA A 102 14.53 -24.44 14.53
N SER A 103 13.74 -23.65 15.26
CA SER A 103 12.28 -23.70 15.28
C SER A 103 11.59 -22.53 14.57
N GLU A 104 12.35 -21.55 14.06
CA GLU A 104 11.83 -20.30 13.52
C GLU A 104 12.12 -20.16 12.03
N SER A 105 11.65 -21.13 11.24
CA SER A 105 11.97 -21.24 9.81
C SER A 105 11.04 -20.43 8.88
N TYR A 106 10.06 -19.70 9.42
CA TYR A 106 9.01 -19.05 8.61
C TYR A 106 8.69 -17.63 9.09
N ARG A 107 9.69 -16.74 9.08
CA ARG A 107 9.47 -15.31 9.37
C ARG A 107 9.06 -14.58 8.09
N ILE A 108 7.94 -13.87 8.16
CA ILE A 108 7.43 -13.05 7.06
C ILE A 108 8.13 -11.68 6.99
N ALA A 109 8.56 -11.16 8.13
CA ALA A 109 9.38 -9.98 8.22
C ALA A 109 10.37 -10.10 9.38
N LYS A 110 11.41 -9.27 9.34
CA LYS A 110 12.31 -9.03 10.47
C LYS A 110 12.97 -7.66 10.37
N THR A 111 13.36 -7.10 11.49
CA THR A 111 14.18 -5.89 11.60
C THR A 111 15.35 -6.11 12.58
N MET A 112 16.15 -5.08 12.80
CA MET A 112 17.07 -5.00 13.94
C MET A 112 16.45 -4.24 15.11
N LEU A 113 17.02 -4.42 16.30
CA LEU A 113 16.62 -3.73 17.54
C LEU A 113 17.14 -2.28 17.65
N VAL A 114 17.33 -1.60 16.52
CA VAL A 114 17.83 -0.22 16.49
C VAL A 114 16.98 0.66 15.57
N PRO A 115 16.74 1.93 15.95
CA PRO A 115 15.99 2.87 15.13
C PRO A 115 16.59 3.01 13.73
N ASN A 116 15.72 3.28 12.77
CA ASN A 116 16.06 3.48 11.36
C ASN A 116 16.60 2.28 10.59
N SER A 117 16.55 1.10 11.18
CA SER A 117 16.85 -0.13 10.46
C SER A 117 15.82 -0.40 9.35
N PRO A 118 16.22 -1.01 8.23
CA PRO A 118 15.27 -1.55 7.28
C PRO A 118 14.41 -2.65 7.91
N ILE A 119 13.13 -2.69 7.55
CA ILE A 119 12.27 -3.85 7.75
C ILE A 119 12.41 -4.73 6.50
N TYR A 120 12.94 -5.93 6.69
CA TYR A 120 13.07 -6.91 5.61
C TYR A 120 11.79 -7.73 5.51
N ILE A 121 11.24 -7.87 4.32
CA ILE A 121 9.97 -8.57 4.05
C ILE A 121 10.25 -9.76 3.14
N ASN A 122 9.79 -10.93 3.54
CA ASN A 122 9.99 -12.19 2.84
C ASN A 122 9.00 -12.33 1.67
N THR A 123 9.48 -12.05 0.47
CA THR A 123 8.71 -12.13 -0.79
C THR A 123 8.20 -13.53 -1.10
N ASP A 124 8.87 -14.59 -0.62
CA ASP A 124 8.44 -15.97 -0.83
C ASP A 124 7.16 -16.32 -0.06
N MET A 125 6.77 -15.50 0.91
CA MET A 125 5.58 -15.71 1.75
C MET A 125 4.42 -14.78 1.42
N LEU A 126 4.59 -13.80 0.51
CA LEU A 126 3.56 -12.79 0.22
C LEU A 126 2.43 -13.31 -0.67
N TYR A 127 2.69 -14.38 -1.42
CA TYR A 127 1.75 -14.97 -2.36
C TYR A 127 1.67 -16.48 -2.15
N ASP A 128 0.48 -17.05 -2.30
CA ASP A 128 0.30 -18.49 -2.33
C ASP A 128 0.77 -19.08 -3.68
N LYS A 129 0.66 -20.39 -3.82
CA LYS A 129 1.05 -21.12 -5.04
C LYS A 129 0.26 -20.70 -6.29
N ASP A 130 -0.91 -20.10 -6.11
CA ASP A 130 -1.83 -19.67 -7.17
C ASP A 130 -1.65 -18.17 -7.48
N GLY A 131 -0.69 -17.50 -6.80
CA GLY A 131 -0.39 -16.09 -6.95
C GLY A 131 -1.32 -15.15 -6.18
N ASN A 132 -2.15 -15.67 -5.28
CA ASN A 132 -3.04 -14.84 -4.46
C ASN A 132 -2.28 -14.25 -3.27
N PRO A 133 -2.56 -12.99 -2.90
CA PRO A 133 -2.07 -12.40 -1.66
C PRO A 133 -2.37 -13.27 -0.43
N THR A 134 -1.34 -13.58 0.37
CA THR A 134 -1.50 -14.29 1.66
C THR A 134 -1.81 -13.34 2.82
N LEU A 135 -1.54 -12.05 2.64
CA LEU A 135 -1.74 -11.00 3.63
C LEU A 135 -2.80 -10.00 3.16
N ASN A 136 -3.69 -9.65 4.09
CA ASN A 136 -4.54 -8.48 3.97
C ASN A 136 -3.86 -7.26 4.64
N PHE A 137 -4.47 -6.08 4.49
CA PHE A 137 -3.95 -4.84 5.06
C PHE A 137 -3.80 -4.89 6.59
N ASN A 138 -4.73 -5.53 7.31
CA ASN A 138 -4.66 -5.63 8.77
C ASN A 138 -3.48 -6.51 9.22
N GLY A 139 -3.20 -7.61 8.50
CA GLY A 139 -2.02 -8.44 8.71
C GLY A 139 -0.73 -7.66 8.48
N ILE A 140 -0.69 -6.81 7.44
CA ILE A 140 0.43 -5.90 7.16
C ILE A 140 0.61 -4.89 8.30
N VAL A 141 -0.47 -4.25 8.76
CA VAL A 141 -0.41 -3.31 9.90
C VAL A 141 0.16 -4.00 11.15
N ARG A 142 -0.31 -5.20 11.46
CA ARG A 142 0.21 -5.99 12.60
C ARG A 142 1.71 -6.25 12.47
N ILE A 143 2.16 -6.71 11.29
CA ILE A 143 3.59 -6.95 11.01
C ILE A 143 4.38 -5.65 11.17
N LEU A 144 3.91 -4.55 10.60
CA LEU A 144 4.62 -3.26 10.67
C LEU A 144 4.75 -2.74 12.10
N VAL A 145 3.69 -2.83 12.92
CA VAL A 145 3.74 -2.46 14.34
C VAL A 145 4.74 -3.34 15.08
N HIS A 146 4.76 -4.66 14.80
CA HIS A 146 5.70 -5.59 15.41
C HIS A 146 7.15 -5.21 15.08
N GLU A 147 7.47 -5.05 13.80
CA GLU A 147 8.83 -4.76 13.37
C GLU A 147 9.28 -3.35 13.80
N LEU A 148 8.40 -2.35 13.78
CA LEU A 148 8.74 -1.01 14.29
C LEU A 148 8.91 -1.01 15.81
N GLY A 149 8.18 -1.85 16.54
CA GLY A 149 8.36 -2.03 17.99
C GLY A 149 9.73 -2.60 18.33
N HIS A 150 10.24 -3.53 17.54
CA HIS A 150 11.64 -3.97 17.69
C HIS A 150 12.63 -2.81 17.52
N GLN A 151 12.39 -1.89 16.58
CA GLN A 151 13.26 -0.73 16.38
C GLN A 151 13.25 0.26 17.54
N THR A 152 12.31 0.17 18.49
CA THR A 152 12.34 0.95 19.76
C THR A 152 13.17 0.26 20.86
N GLY A 153 13.70 -0.94 20.60
CA GLY A 153 14.51 -1.72 21.53
C GLY A 153 13.73 -2.79 22.31
N ILE A 154 12.45 -3.01 21.98
CA ILE A 154 11.62 -4.03 22.63
C ILE A 154 11.92 -5.40 22.04
N GLU A 155 12.33 -6.37 22.86
CA GLU A 155 12.62 -7.74 22.41
C GLU A 155 11.40 -8.68 22.49
N GLY A 156 10.40 -8.33 23.30
CA GLY A 156 9.27 -9.20 23.62
C GLY A 156 8.28 -9.37 22.46
N HIS A 157 8.40 -10.47 21.69
CA HIS A 157 7.48 -10.79 20.59
C HIS A 157 6.00 -10.79 21.02
N SER A 158 5.67 -11.39 22.18
CA SER A 158 4.27 -11.48 22.64
C SER A 158 3.66 -10.10 22.88
N THR A 159 4.42 -9.16 23.42
CA THR A 159 3.96 -7.77 23.67
C THR A 159 3.67 -7.08 22.34
N LEU A 160 4.59 -7.20 21.39
CA LEU A 160 4.46 -6.57 20.07
C LEU A 160 3.37 -7.21 19.21
N ASP A 161 3.13 -8.51 19.35
CA ASP A 161 2.03 -9.22 18.70
C ASP A 161 0.66 -8.79 19.21
N ILE A 162 0.51 -8.65 20.53
CA ILE A 162 -0.73 -8.16 21.16
C ILE A 162 -0.98 -6.71 20.73
N LEU A 163 0.03 -5.84 20.82
CA LEU A 163 -0.08 -4.45 20.40
C LEU A 163 -0.44 -4.36 18.91
N GLY A 164 0.27 -5.08 18.05
CA GLY A 164 -0.01 -5.13 16.61
C GLY A 164 -1.43 -5.62 16.30
N ALA A 165 -1.94 -6.59 17.04
CA ALA A 165 -3.32 -7.05 16.90
C ALA A 165 -4.34 -5.95 17.30
N LYS A 166 -4.13 -5.25 18.41
CA LYS A 166 -5.03 -4.14 18.83
C LYS A 166 -5.07 -3.02 17.80
N ILE A 167 -3.93 -2.61 17.27
CA ILE A 167 -3.84 -1.58 16.24
C ILE A 167 -4.49 -2.04 14.92
N ALA A 168 -4.28 -3.29 14.53
CA ALA A 168 -4.93 -3.86 13.35
C ALA A 168 -6.46 -3.91 13.50
N THR A 169 -6.98 -4.31 14.67
CA THR A 169 -8.42 -4.28 14.97
C THR A 169 -8.97 -2.85 14.91
N TYR A 170 -8.27 -1.89 15.53
CA TYR A 170 -8.67 -0.49 15.46
C TYR A 170 -8.71 0.00 14.00
N ALA A 171 -7.69 -0.32 13.20
CA ALA A 171 -7.66 0.02 11.78
C ALA A 171 -8.82 -0.64 11.01
N GLU A 172 -9.17 -1.89 11.32
CA GLU A 172 -10.28 -2.62 10.71
C GLU A 172 -11.63 -1.97 11.00
N GLU A 173 -11.90 -1.64 12.26
CA GLU A 173 -13.16 -1.00 12.69
C GLU A 173 -13.39 0.37 12.03
N HIS A 174 -12.31 1.03 11.60
CA HIS A 174 -12.33 2.35 10.97
C HIS A 174 -12.03 2.30 9.46
N THR A 175 -11.90 1.10 8.88
CA THR A 175 -11.68 0.89 7.45
C THR A 175 -12.79 0.04 6.84
N SER A 176 -13.45 0.55 5.82
CA SER A 176 -14.42 -0.18 5.01
C SER A 176 -13.77 -0.65 3.73
N TYR A 177 -13.84 -1.96 3.47
CA TYR A 177 -13.36 -2.56 2.22
C TYR A 177 -14.55 -2.96 1.36
N PHE A 178 -14.54 -2.53 0.10
CA PHE A 178 -15.54 -2.88 -0.90
C PHE A 178 -14.85 -3.68 -2.01
N ARG A 179 -14.98 -5.01 -1.94
CA ARG A 179 -14.46 -5.93 -2.96
C ARG A 179 -15.59 -6.40 -3.85
N TYR A 180 -15.36 -6.36 -5.16
CA TYR A 180 -16.34 -6.81 -6.14
C TYR A 180 -15.68 -7.63 -7.23
N ASN A 181 -16.35 -8.72 -7.61
CA ASN A 181 -15.94 -9.54 -8.74
C ASN A 181 -16.77 -9.14 -9.96
N VAL A 182 -16.08 -8.82 -11.06
CA VAL A 182 -16.69 -8.51 -12.35
C VAL A 182 -16.97 -9.84 -13.04
N GLU A 183 -18.23 -10.30 -12.99
CA GLU A 183 -18.61 -11.64 -13.46
C GLU A 183 -18.22 -11.90 -14.91
N GLU A 184 -18.37 -10.88 -15.78
CA GLU A 184 -18.12 -10.98 -17.21
C GLU A 184 -16.63 -11.18 -17.55
N THR A 185 -15.73 -10.57 -16.78
CA THR A 185 -14.28 -10.58 -17.07
C THR A 185 -13.50 -11.50 -16.13
N ARG A 186 -14.14 -12.05 -15.08
CA ARG A 186 -13.48 -12.71 -13.95
C ARG A 186 -12.41 -11.85 -13.27
N GLU A 187 -12.47 -10.54 -13.49
CA GLU A 187 -11.57 -9.60 -12.84
C GLU A 187 -12.12 -9.22 -11.47
N SER A 188 -11.23 -8.93 -10.52
CA SER A 188 -11.63 -8.35 -9.24
C SER A 188 -11.31 -6.86 -9.24
N VAL A 189 -12.27 -6.08 -8.79
CA VAL A 189 -12.16 -4.65 -8.51
C VAL A 189 -12.19 -4.46 -7.01
N PHE A 190 -11.25 -3.68 -6.48
CA PHE A 190 -11.12 -3.45 -5.05
C PHE A 190 -11.05 -1.97 -4.73
N PHE A 191 -12.08 -1.49 -4.02
CA PHE A 191 -12.12 -0.18 -3.42
C PHE A 191 -11.86 -0.33 -1.92
N SER A 192 -10.88 0.41 -1.42
CA SER A 192 -10.58 0.51 0.01
C SER A 192 -10.88 1.91 0.48
N VAL A 193 -11.70 2.04 1.52
CA VAL A 193 -12.10 3.31 2.10
C VAL A 193 -11.73 3.29 3.58
N ALA A 194 -10.74 4.08 3.99
CA ALA A 194 -10.38 4.22 5.40
C ALA A 194 -10.86 5.57 5.93
N ASN A 195 -11.85 5.55 6.82
CA ASN A 195 -12.46 6.73 7.42
C ASN A 195 -11.78 7.05 8.74
N TYR A 196 -10.89 8.04 8.73
CA TYR A 196 -10.16 8.45 9.93
C TYR A 196 -10.88 9.56 10.68
N SER A 197 -10.99 9.42 12.00
CA SER A 197 -11.62 10.40 12.88
C SER A 197 -10.53 11.03 13.77
N TYR A 198 -10.02 12.22 13.41
CA TYR A 198 -9.35 13.24 14.26
C TYR A 198 -8.15 13.92 13.56
N PRO A 199 -7.88 15.22 13.81
CA PRO A 199 -8.85 16.24 14.27
C PRO A 199 -9.85 16.62 13.16
N ILE A 200 -9.61 16.14 11.93
CA ILE A 200 -10.37 16.37 10.70
C ILE A 200 -10.72 15.00 10.13
N LYS A 201 -11.99 14.78 9.78
CA LYS A 201 -12.40 13.50 9.15
C LYS A 201 -11.70 13.38 7.82
N THR A 202 -10.81 12.43 7.65
CA THR A 202 -10.11 12.28 6.38
C THR A 202 -10.34 10.87 5.89
N THR A 203 -10.89 10.75 4.68
CA THR A 203 -11.02 9.46 4.04
C THR A 203 -9.79 9.20 3.18
N LEU A 204 -9.18 8.01 3.30
CA LEU A 204 -8.33 7.48 2.24
C LEU A 204 -9.16 6.59 1.33
N VAL A 205 -9.24 6.94 0.04
CA VAL A 205 -9.92 6.14 -0.97
C VAL A 205 -8.89 5.60 -1.94
N MET A 206 -8.72 4.28 -1.93
CA MET A 206 -7.80 3.59 -2.81
C MET A 206 -8.53 2.64 -3.74
N PHE A 207 -8.03 2.61 -4.98
CA PHE A 207 -8.63 1.86 -6.05
C PHE A 207 -7.61 0.92 -6.68
N ASN A 208 -8.01 -0.33 -6.85
CA ASN A 208 -7.21 -1.37 -7.50
C ASN A 208 -8.10 -2.11 -8.49
N TRP A 209 -7.64 -2.26 -9.73
CA TRP A 209 -8.32 -3.05 -10.75
C TRP A 209 -7.28 -3.69 -11.69
N LYS A 210 -7.47 -4.96 -12.03
CA LYS A 210 -6.51 -5.79 -12.80
C LYS A 210 -5.18 -5.99 -12.06
N ASN A 211 -4.13 -6.38 -12.80
CA ASN A 211 -2.72 -6.36 -12.38
C ASN A 211 -2.11 -4.95 -12.42
N SER A 212 -2.93 -3.89 -12.43
CA SER A 212 -2.42 -2.52 -12.51
C SER A 212 -2.08 -1.99 -11.12
N SER A 213 -1.28 -0.93 -11.09
CA SER A 213 -0.88 -0.26 -9.86
C SER A 213 -2.10 0.31 -9.12
N SER A 214 -2.05 0.26 -7.79
CA SER A 214 -3.00 0.95 -6.94
C SER A 214 -3.04 2.46 -7.22
N ARG A 215 -4.25 3.05 -7.23
CA ARG A 215 -4.44 4.50 -7.34
C ARG A 215 -5.06 5.07 -6.08
N ASP A 216 -4.43 6.09 -5.53
CA ASP A 216 -5.00 6.93 -4.48
C ASP A 216 -5.90 8.01 -5.09
N LEU A 217 -7.18 7.99 -4.74
CA LEU A 217 -8.20 8.94 -5.21
C LEU A 217 -8.50 10.02 -4.16
N SER A 218 -7.91 9.95 -2.97
CA SER A 218 -8.22 10.80 -1.82
C SER A 218 -8.03 12.27 -2.14
N TYR A 219 -6.91 12.63 -2.78
CA TYR A 219 -6.63 14.03 -3.13
C TYR A 219 -7.64 14.58 -4.14
N ALA A 220 -8.00 13.79 -5.15
CA ALA A 220 -8.99 14.21 -6.15
C ALA A 220 -10.36 14.45 -5.52
N ILE A 221 -10.78 13.57 -4.60
CA ILE A 221 -12.03 13.72 -3.84
C ILE A 221 -11.99 14.99 -2.98
N ILE A 222 -10.92 15.20 -2.23
CA ILE A 222 -10.75 16.39 -1.38
C ILE A 222 -10.78 17.67 -2.22
N ALA A 223 -10.07 17.69 -3.35
CA ALA A 223 -9.98 18.86 -4.23
C ALA A 223 -11.31 19.26 -4.88
N ASN A 224 -12.28 18.34 -4.96
CA ASN A 224 -13.62 18.59 -5.50
C ASN A 224 -14.69 18.63 -4.39
N SER A 225 -14.28 18.63 -3.12
CA SER A 225 -15.20 18.71 -1.98
C SER A 225 -15.34 20.16 -1.52
N GLU A 226 -16.45 20.79 -1.87
CA GLU A 226 -16.73 22.18 -1.50
C GLU A 226 -17.80 22.28 -0.41
N CYS A 227 -17.57 23.16 0.58
CA CYS A 227 -18.57 23.52 1.57
C CYS A 227 -19.66 24.39 0.94
N PRO A 228 -20.94 24.26 1.33
CA PRO A 228 -22.03 25.01 0.69
C PRO A 228 -22.00 26.52 0.90
N TYR A 229 -21.27 27.01 1.91
CA TYR A 229 -21.24 28.42 2.28
C TYR A 229 -19.81 28.98 2.29
N ASP A 230 -19.63 30.19 1.78
CA ASP A 230 -18.33 30.88 1.72
C ASP A 230 -17.71 31.18 3.10
N SER A 231 -18.51 31.17 4.17
CA SER A 231 -18.03 31.34 5.55
C SER A 231 -17.38 30.09 6.14
N GLU A 232 -17.49 28.95 5.46
CA GLU A 232 -17.01 27.66 5.92
C GLU A 232 -15.75 27.22 5.18
N SER A 233 -14.93 26.41 5.86
CA SER A 233 -13.75 25.77 5.30
C SER A 233 -13.89 24.26 5.36
N TYR A 234 -13.43 23.55 4.33
CA TYR A 234 -13.39 22.09 4.33
C TYR A 234 -12.64 21.57 5.56
N ALA A 235 -13.30 20.74 6.35
CA ALA A 235 -12.78 20.14 7.57
C ALA A 235 -12.82 18.62 7.54
N GLY A 236 -13.27 18.00 6.44
CA GLY A 236 -13.18 16.57 6.28
C GLY A 236 -14.26 15.90 5.44
N ILE A 237 -14.05 14.63 5.14
CA ILE A 237 -14.98 13.76 4.45
C ILE A 237 -14.94 12.35 5.03
N GLU A 238 -16.11 11.72 5.14
CA GLU A 238 -16.32 10.32 5.49
C GLU A 238 -17.14 9.67 4.38
N VAL A 239 -16.59 8.63 3.74
CA VAL A 239 -17.25 7.91 2.65
C VAL A 239 -18.03 6.71 3.21
N LEU A 240 -19.28 6.58 2.77
CA LEU A 240 -20.29 5.66 3.28
C LEU A 240 -20.99 4.96 2.13
N ASN A 241 -21.36 3.69 2.33
CA ASN A 241 -22.20 2.95 1.40
C ASN A 241 -21.69 2.98 -0.06
N GLY A 242 -20.40 2.67 -0.23
CA GLY A 242 -19.78 2.56 -1.55
C GLY A 242 -20.41 1.43 -2.37
N HIS A 243 -20.67 1.70 -3.63
CA HIS A 243 -21.13 0.75 -4.63
C HIS A 243 -20.53 1.09 -5.99
N TYR A 244 -20.53 0.13 -6.90
CA TYR A 244 -19.96 0.31 -8.22
C TYR A 244 -20.96 -0.07 -9.31
N SER A 245 -20.73 0.42 -10.51
CA SER A 245 -21.46 0.03 -11.71
C SER A 245 -20.54 0.12 -12.93
N PHE A 246 -20.81 -0.68 -13.95
CA PHE A 246 -20.20 -0.53 -15.27
C PHE A 246 -21.23 0.05 -16.23
N ASP A 247 -20.80 0.99 -17.07
CA ASP A 247 -21.63 1.48 -18.16
C ASP A 247 -21.55 0.56 -19.40
N ARG A 248 -22.32 0.87 -20.45
CA ARG A 248 -22.33 0.08 -21.70
C ARG A 248 -20.99 0.11 -22.46
N ARG A 249 -20.09 1.01 -22.10
CA ARG A 249 -18.75 1.17 -22.69
C ARG A 249 -17.67 0.49 -21.84
N GLY A 250 -18.05 -0.15 -20.72
CA GLY A 250 -17.13 -0.75 -19.76
C GLY A 250 -16.44 0.25 -18.85
N GLN A 251 -16.93 1.50 -18.79
CA GLN A 251 -16.44 2.50 -17.83
C GLN A 251 -16.90 2.12 -16.43
N LEU A 252 -15.97 2.08 -15.49
CA LEU A 252 -16.27 1.80 -14.09
C LEU A 252 -16.70 3.09 -13.39
N SER A 253 -17.80 3.01 -12.66
CA SER A 253 -18.26 4.07 -11.76
C SER A 253 -18.23 3.57 -10.32
N PHE A 254 -17.75 4.40 -9.40
CA PHE A 254 -17.90 4.24 -7.96
C PHE A 254 -18.81 5.35 -7.43
N ASN A 255 -19.83 4.95 -6.71
CA ASN A 255 -20.83 5.82 -6.14
C ASN A 255 -20.86 5.59 -4.63
N ALA A 256 -20.96 6.64 -3.85
CA ALA A 256 -21.05 6.53 -2.39
C ALA A 256 -21.85 7.70 -1.81
N TRP A 257 -22.37 7.53 -0.61
CA TRP A 257 -22.78 8.66 0.22
C TRP A 257 -21.57 9.20 0.96
N VAL A 258 -21.52 10.50 1.19
CA VAL A 258 -20.45 11.10 1.99
C VAL A 258 -21.02 12.02 3.04
N LYS A 259 -20.37 12.06 4.21
CA LYS A 259 -20.53 13.14 5.17
C LYS A 259 -19.36 14.11 5.01
N LEU A 260 -19.66 15.30 4.52
CA LEU A 260 -18.72 16.41 4.39
C LEU A 260 -18.75 17.25 5.67
N SER A 261 -17.63 17.36 6.35
CA SER A 261 -17.44 18.23 7.51
C SER A 261 -16.89 19.58 7.07
N CYS A 262 -17.51 20.66 7.53
CA CYS A 262 -17.14 22.04 7.19
C CYS A 262 -17.03 22.86 8.47
N PHE A 263 -15.92 23.55 8.66
CA PHE A 263 -15.64 24.36 9.85
C PHE A 263 -15.96 25.82 9.58
N GLU A 264 -16.81 26.42 10.42
CA GLU A 264 -17.14 27.83 10.36
C GLU A 264 -16.28 28.62 11.36
N SER A 265 -15.37 29.44 10.85
CA SER A 265 -14.36 30.15 11.67
C SER A 265 -14.96 31.13 12.67
N PHE A 266 -16.09 31.77 12.33
CA PHE A 266 -16.72 32.77 13.19
C PHE A 266 -17.41 32.15 14.41
N SER A 267 -18.15 31.05 14.22
CA SER A 267 -18.85 30.36 15.29
C SER A 267 -17.99 29.32 16.01
N GLY A 268 -16.87 28.90 15.41
CA GLY A 268 -16.06 27.78 15.88
C GLY A 268 -16.77 26.44 15.78
N SER A 269 -17.86 26.36 15.01
CA SER A 269 -18.66 25.15 14.86
C SER A 269 -18.23 24.31 13.65
N THR A 270 -18.54 23.01 13.68
CA THR A 270 -18.38 22.12 12.53
C THR A 270 -19.75 21.66 12.06
N ASN A 271 -20.11 22.06 10.84
CA ASN A 271 -21.33 21.64 10.16
C ASN A 271 -21.08 20.36 9.35
N ILE A 272 -22.08 19.50 9.26
CA ILE A 272 -22.01 18.23 8.53
C ILE A 272 -23.06 18.21 7.43
N TYR A 273 -22.60 18.07 6.19
CA TYR A 273 -23.43 17.95 5.00
C TYR A 273 -23.42 16.52 4.47
N ARG A 274 -24.56 16.06 3.96
CA ARG A 274 -24.63 14.78 3.24
C ARG A 274 -24.61 15.07 1.75
N LYS A 275 -23.68 14.43 1.05
CA LYS A 275 -23.52 14.55 -0.40
C LYS A 275 -23.41 13.15 -1.03
N ASN A 276 -23.52 13.09 -2.34
CA ASN A 276 -23.21 11.94 -3.16
C ASN A 276 -21.81 12.13 -3.76
N LEU A 277 -21.00 11.09 -3.66
CA LEU A 277 -19.74 10.98 -4.35
C LEU A 277 -19.96 10.10 -5.58
N HIS A 278 -19.59 10.61 -6.75
CA HIS A 278 -19.52 9.85 -7.99
C HIS A 278 -18.11 9.95 -8.55
N ILE A 279 -17.52 8.81 -8.91
CA ILE A 279 -16.21 8.70 -9.55
C ILE A 279 -16.33 7.80 -10.75
N ALA A 280 -16.04 8.29 -11.94
CA ALA A 280 -15.93 7.51 -13.17
C ALA A 280 -14.45 7.31 -13.52
N LEU A 281 -14.07 6.06 -13.77
CA LEU A 281 -12.72 5.62 -14.10
C LEU A 281 -12.71 4.89 -15.44
N ASP A 282 -11.69 5.16 -16.27
CA ASP A 282 -11.42 4.35 -17.45
C ASP A 282 -10.62 3.07 -17.10
N SER A 283 -10.34 2.26 -18.13
CA SER A 283 -9.63 0.99 -18.00
C SER A 283 -8.18 1.09 -17.51
N ASP A 284 -7.61 2.30 -17.53
CA ASP A 284 -6.27 2.66 -17.06
C ASP A 284 -6.33 3.42 -15.71
N LEU A 285 -7.48 3.37 -15.07
CA LEU A 285 -7.81 4.00 -13.79
C LEU A 285 -7.74 5.52 -13.83
N GLN A 286 -7.79 6.16 -15.00
CA GLN A 286 -7.86 7.62 -15.10
C GLN A 286 -9.25 8.11 -14.71
N ILE A 287 -9.27 9.17 -13.91
CA ILE A 287 -10.52 9.84 -13.51
C ILE A 287 -11.08 10.55 -14.74
N THR A 288 -12.19 10.03 -15.25
CA THR A 288 -12.93 10.62 -16.38
C THR A 288 -14.10 11.49 -15.92
N GLY A 289 -14.51 11.35 -14.66
CA GLY A 289 -15.54 12.17 -14.02
C GLY A 289 -15.45 12.04 -12.50
N LEU A 290 -15.64 13.14 -11.78
CA LEU A 290 -15.66 13.14 -10.32
C LEU A 290 -16.56 14.28 -9.82
N THR A 291 -17.57 13.96 -9.01
CA THR A 291 -18.47 14.94 -8.40
C THR A 291 -18.74 14.62 -6.93
N VAL A 292 -18.92 15.67 -6.13
CA VAL A 292 -19.29 15.61 -4.71
C VAL A 292 -20.46 16.57 -4.45
N GLU A 293 -21.69 16.09 -4.60
CA GLU A 293 -22.92 16.92 -4.62
C GLU A 293 -24.03 16.47 -3.67
#